data_AF-A0A915Q2F0-F1
#
_entry.id   AF-A0A915Q2F0-F1
#
_cell.length_a   1.000
_cell.length_b   1.000
_cell.length_c   1.000
_cell.angle_alpha   90.00
_cell.angle_beta   90.00
_cell.angle_gamma   90.00
#
_symmetry.space_group_name_H-M   'P 1'
#
loop_
_entity.id
_entity.type
_entity.pdbx_description
1 polymer ?
#
loop_
_entity_poly.entity_id
_entity_poly.type
_entity_poly.pdbx_seq_one_letter_code
_entity_poly.pdbx_strand_id
1 'polypeptide(L)'
;MALTLPLHVAASVQRCCSNRAGTSSFADEIIELIVNRSSLFDIIKWQQISKGFQRATQKRLDMYTMIDIKVYNGLKQLRHKAGAESEYDWHPSLALMIMELEPNHLGIAIDSELKASNVTALLHLLFTLRRKVEQLFIDSPIIELLVAQINKEQINMLIEMVSLSRKMNRNATRGRQLKLTPLHRIYFPDVPFFPNLKKLSITSKANQLQHLSRLLGYAVSVDLLYHVEQMDLLCLKILVGNVWIRPTKFRLFRHLTRFRQWTEANMLGERYFQQFGTTRKRSRSLSYCLK
;
A
#
# COMPACT_ATOMS: atom_id res chain seq x y z
N MET A 1 25.60 0.92 -1.54
CA MET A 1 26.26 0.49 -0.28
C MET A 1 25.29 -0.08 0.78
N ALA A 2 24.01 -0.36 0.46
CA ALA A 2 23.01 -0.71 1.48
C ALA A 2 22.99 -2.20 1.93
N LEU A 3 23.73 -3.09 1.28
CA LEU A 3 23.72 -4.53 1.59
C LEU A 3 25.02 -5.03 2.22
N THR A 4 26.10 -4.25 2.25
CA THR A 4 27.41 -4.69 2.74
C THR A 4 27.41 -5.00 4.23
N LEU A 5 26.80 -4.13 5.06
CA LEU A 5 26.64 -4.36 6.50
C LEU A 5 25.74 -5.58 6.78
N PRO A 6 24.53 -5.70 6.21
CA PRO A 6 23.70 -6.90 6.35
C PRO A 6 24.38 -8.19 5.89
N LEU A 7 25.14 -8.17 4.79
CA LEU A 7 25.90 -9.32 4.30
C LEU A 7 27.06 -9.68 5.23
N HIS A 8 27.75 -8.70 5.79
CA HIS A 8 28.78 -8.94 6.81
C HIS A 8 28.18 -9.50 8.09
N VAL A 9 27.03 -9.00 8.53
CA VAL A 9 26.31 -9.54 9.70
C VAL A 9 25.87 -10.97 9.41
N ALA A 10 25.27 -11.24 8.26
CA ALA A 10 24.87 -12.59 7.86
C ALA A 10 26.08 -13.54 7.81
N ALA A 11 27.19 -13.12 7.20
CA ALA A 11 28.42 -13.90 7.12
C ALA A 11 29.06 -14.13 8.49
N SER A 12 29.04 -13.13 9.38
CA SER A 12 29.55 -13.24 10.75
C SER A 12 28.69 -14.16 11.61
N VAL A 13 27.36 -14.04 11.54
CA VAL A 13 26.42 -14.96 12.21
C VAL A 13 26.64 -16.39 11.71
N GLN A 14 26.77 -16.57 10.39
CA GLN A 14 27.05 -17.88 9.81
C GLN A 14 28.39 -18.43 10.31
N ARG A 15 29.49 -17.65 10.28
CA ARG A 15 30.81 -18.09 10.78
C ARG A 15 30.80 -18.43 12.27
N CYS A 16 30.11 -17.66 13.10
CA CYS A 16 29.99 -17.93 14.54
C CYS A 16 29.18 -19.21 14.82
N CYS A 17 28.19 -19.53 13.98
CA CYS A 17 27.32 -20.70 14.18
C CYS A 17 27.82 -21.98 13.48
N SER A 18 28.67 -21.87 12.44
CA SER A 18 29.20 -23.01 11.68
C SER A 18 30.09 -23.96 12.49
N ASN A 19 30.67 -23.51 13.60
CA ASN A 19 31.53 -24.35 14.44
C ASN A 19 30.77 -25.25 15.42
N ARG A 20 29.43 -25.17 15.47
CA ARG A 20 28.58 -26.10 16.21
C ARG A 20 27.60 -26.76 15.24
N ALA A 21 27.95 -27.97 14.80
CA ALA A 21 27.05 -28.83 14.04
C ALA A 21 25.81 -29.13 14.90
N GLY A 22 24.77 -28.29 14.78
CA GLY A 22 23.51 -28.46 15.52
C GLY A 22 22.60 -27.24 15.70
N THR A 23 23.05 -25.99 15.48
CA THR A 23 22.27 -24.79 15.87
C THR A 23 21.72 -23.97 14.69
N SER A 24 20.93 -24.58 13.80
CA SER A 24 20.19 -23.82 12.79
C SER A 24 19.17 -22.85 13.42
N SER A 25 18.63 -23.18 14.60
CA SER A 25 17.68 -22.34 15.34
C SER A 25 18.30 -21.01 15.81
N PHE A 26 19.51 -21.04 16.34
CA PHE A 26 20.16 -19.86 16.92
C PHE A 26 20.47 -18.77 15.87
N ALA A 27 20.89 -19.18 14.68
CA ALA A 27 21.11 -18.25 13.58
C ALA A 27 19.79 -17.62 13.09
N ASP A 28 18.73 -18.42 12.99
CA ASP A 28 17.39 -17.93 12.62
C ASP A 28 16.83 -16.97 13.70
N GLU A 29 17.06 -17.24 14.99
CA GLU A 29 16.69 -16.36 16.12
C GLU A 29 17.40 -15.00 16.08
N ILE A 30 18.71 -14.98 15.79
CA ILE A 30 19.46 -13.72 15.64
C ILE A 30 18.94 -12.93 14.44
N ILE A 31 18.69 -13.58 13.31
CA ILE A 31 18.13 -12.93 12.12
C ILE A 31 16.76 -12.34 12.45
N GLU A 32 15.91 -13.07 13.17
CA GLU A 32 14.60 -12.59 13.59
C GLU A 32 14.71 -11.36 14.50
N LEU A 33 15.63 -11.36 15.47
CA LEU A 33 15.89 -10.20 16.33
C LEU A 33 16.36 -8.98 15.54
N ILE A 34 17.30 -9.16 14.60
CA ILE A 34 17.78 -8.09 13.73
C ILE A 34 16.64 -7.54 12.89
N VAL A 35 15.88 -8.42 12.24
CA VAL A 35 14.73 -8.04 11.42
C VAL A 35 13.72 -7.27 12.26
N ASN A 36 13.38 -7.71 13.47
CA ASN A 36 12.37 -7.04 14.32
C ASN A 36 12.80 -5.67 14.84
N ARG A 37 14.10 -5.37 14.90
CA ARG A 37 14.63 -4.08 15.36
C ARG A 37 14.97 -3.10 14.25
N SER A 38 14.87 -3.52 12.99
CA SER A 38 15.29 -2.72 11.83
C SER A 38 14.14 -1.94 11.21
N SER A 39 14.45 -0.92 10.40
CA SER A 39 13.43 -0.16 9.66
C SER A 39 12.73 -1.05 8.62
N LEU A 40 11.45 -0.77 8.34
CA LEU A 40 10.71 -1.53 7.34
C LEU A 40 11.29 -1.39 5.91
N PHE A 41 11.88 -0.23 5.59
CA PHE A 41 12.53 -0.02 4.30
C PHE A 41 13.78 -0.87 4.11
N ASP A 42 14.51 -1.17 5.19
CA ASP A 42 15.72 -1.98 5.11
C ASP A 42 15.38 -3.46 5.04
N ILE A 43 14.44 -3.95 5.85
CA ILE A 43 14.09 -5.38 5.83
C ILE A 43 13.48 -5.81 4.48
N ILE A 44 12.77 -4.91 3.78
CA ILE A 44 12.24 -5.17 2.42
C ILE A 44 13.40 -5.43 1.45
N LYS A 45 14.50 -4.67 1.55
CA LYS A 45 15.70 -4.91 0.74
C LYS A 45 16.40 -6.21 1.14
N TRP A 46 16.37 -6.55 2.43
CA TRP A 46 17.06 -7.73 2.97
C TRP A 46 16.41 -9.06 2.61
N GLN A 47 15.17 -9.06 2.10
CA GLN A 47 14.52 -10.27 1.57
C GLN A 47 15.36 -10.99 0.50
N GLN A 48 16.22 -10.27 -0.22
CA GLN A 48 17.06 -10.81 -1.28
C GLN A 48 18.40 -11.36 -0.79
N ILE A 49 18.74 -11.20 0.50
CA ILE A 49 20.05 -11.56 1.05
C ILE A 49 20.16 -13.08 1.29
N SER A 50 19.21 -13.66 2.01
CA SER A 50 19.20 -15.09 2.32
C SER A 50 17.78 -15.61 2.57
N LYS A 51 17.58 -16.93 2.50
CA LYS A 51 16.29 -17.56 2.84
C LYS A 51 15.89 -17.31 4.30
N GLY A 52 16.85 -17.15 5.21
CA GLY A 52 16.59 -16.81 6.61
C GLY A 52 15.98 -15.41 6.75
N PHE A 53 16.64 -14.40 6.16
CA PHE A 53 16.11 -13.03 6.12
C PHE A 53 14.77 -12.97 5.39
N GLN A 54 14.61 -13.68 4.27
CA GLN A 54 13.34 -13.74 3.56
C GLN A 54 12.19 -14.26 4.45
N ARG A 55 12.41 -15.36 5.18
CA ARG A 55 11.41 -15.94 6.10
C ARG A 55 11.11 -14.99 7.27
N ALA A 56 12.14 -14.47 7.93
CA ALA A 56 11.98 -13.55 9.07
C ALA A 56 11.29 -12.24 8.66
N THR A 57 11.69 -11.64 7.53
CA THR A 57 11.02 -10.46 6.98
C THR A 57 9.58 -10.77 6.63
N GLN A 58 9.29 -11.87 5.93
CA GLN A 58 7.91 -12.22 5.59
C GLN A 58 7.06 -12.44 6.85
N LYS A 59 7.61 -13.10 7.88
CA LYS A 59 6.95 -13.28 9.18
C LYS A 59 6.56 -11.95 9.81
N ARG A 60 7.47 -10.97 9.85
CA ARG A 60 7.18 -9.62 10.37
C ARG A 60 6.16 -8.88 9.51
N LEU A 61 6.32 -8.89 8.19
CA LEU A 61 5.39 -8.19 7.28
C LEU A 61 3.98 -8.79 7.32
N ASP A 62 3.87 -10.10 7.53
CA ASP A 62 2.59 -10.81 7.67
C ASP A 62 1.85 -10.45 8.97
N MET A 63 2.52 -9.83 9.95
CA MET A 63 1.86 -9.36 11.18
C MET A 63 0.96 -8.15 10.94
N TYR A 64 1.25 -7.32 9.94
CA TYR A 64 0.46 -6.12 9.66
C TYR A 64 -0.82 -6.48 8.89
N THR A 65 -1.91 -6.62 9.64
CA THR A 65 -3.25 -6.87 9.08
C THR A 65 -4.03 -5.57 8.89
N MET A 66 -3.63 -4.49 9.57
CA MET A 66 -4.22 -3.16 9.44
C MET A 66 -3.22 -2.16 8.86
N ILE A 67 -3.62 -1.41 7.84
CA ILE A 67 -2.81 -0.34 7.26
C ILE A 67 -3.62 0.95 7.18
N ASP A 68 -3.04 2.06 7.64
CA ASP A 68 -3.55 3.41 7.42
C ASP A 68 -2.62 4.20 6.49
N ILE A 69 -3.16 4.74 5.40
CA ILE A 69 -2.41 5.50 4.39
C ILE A 69 -3.01 6.89 4.26
N LYS A 70 -2.22 7.88 4.67
CA LYS A 70 -2.66 9.27 4.78
C LYS A 70 -1.79 10.23 3.98
N VAL A 71 -2.46 11.20 3.35
CA VAL A 71 -1.82 12.29 2.61
C VAL A 71 -1.70 13.52 3.50
N TYR A 72 -0.46 13.95 3.72
CA TYR A 72 -0.15 15.11 4.55
C TYR A 72 0.41 16.24 3.70
N ASN A 73 -0.09 17.45 3.95
CA ASN A 73 0.54 18.65 3.42
C ASN A 73 1.75 18.98 4.30
N GLY A 74 2.90 19.19 3.70
CA GLY A 74 4.06 19.68 4.44
C GLY A 74 4.99 18.57 5.00
N LEU A 75 4.77 17.31 4.63
CA LEU A 75 5.54 16.17 5.11
C LEU A 75 6.99 16.23 4.65
N LYS A 76 7.24 16.73 3.44
CA LYS A 76 8.59 16.98 2.92
C LYS A 76 9.34 18.00 3.77
N GLN A 77 8.68 19.08 4.19
CA GLN A 77 9.27 20.09 5.06
C GLN A 77 9.52 19.51 6.46
N LEU A 78 8.62 18.66 6.97
CA LEU A 78 8.80 17.97 8.25
C LEU A 78 10.07 17.12 8.26
N ARG A 79 10.32 16.36 7.19
CA ARG A 79 11.52 15.53 7.05
C ARG A 79 12.82 16.32 7.21
N HIS A 80 12.87 17.55 6.71
CA HIS A 80 14.06 18.40 6.76
C HIS A 80 14.20 19.18 8.08
N LYS A 81 13.27 19.03 9.04
CA LYS A 81 13.44 19.62 10.37
C LYS A 81 14.42 18.80 11.21
N ALA A 82 15.26 19.49 11.97
CA ALA A 82 16.20 18.86 12.89
C ALA A 82 15.47 17.91 13.86
N GLY A 83 15.97 16.67 14.01
CA GLY A 83 15.40 15.64 14.88
C GLY A 83 14.33 14.74 14.25
N ALA A 84 13.84 15.03 13.03
CA ALA A 84 12.80 14.21 12.40
C ALA A 84 13.27 12.79 12.02
N GLU A 85 14.57 12.60 11.75
CA GLU A 85 15.13 11.30 11.34
C GLU A 85 15.28 10.29 12.49
N SER A 86 15.36 10.75 13.74
CA SER A 86 15.49 9.86 14.91
C SER A 86 14.15 9.35 15.45
N GLU A 87 13.05 10.00 15.12
CA GLU A 87 11.72 9.71 15.69
C GLU A 87 10.85 8.86 14.76
N TYR A 88 11.13 8.85 13.45
CA TYR A 88 10.29 8.19 12.45
C TYR A 88 11.11 7.43 11.40
N ASP A 89 10.55 6.34 10.87
CA ASP A 89 11.13 5.60 9.76
C ASP A 89 10.85 6.33 8.44
N TRP A 90 11.83 7.08 7.95
CA TRP A 90 11.76 7.78 6.68
C TRP A 90 12.30 6.97 5.52
N HIS A 91 11.65 7.07 4.36
CA HIS A 91 12.24 6.56 3.13
C HIS A 91 13.54 7.35 2.82
N PRO A 92 14.65 6.68 2.47
CA PRO A 92 15.97 7.32 2.35
C PRO A 92 16.02 8.48 1.35
N SER A 93 15.19 8.46 0.31
CA SER A 93 15.21 9.48 -0.75
C SER A 93 13.85 10.13 -1.07
N LEU A 94 12.76 9.71 -0.42
CA LEU A 94 11.41 10.13 -0.79
C LEU A 94 10.68 10.74 0.41
N ALA A 95 9.65 11.56 0.15
CA ALA A 95 8.79 12.14 1.19
C ALA A 95 7.69 11.13 1.57
N LEU A 96 8.13 9.99 2.10
CA LEU A 96 7.31 8.86 2.52
C LEU A 96 7.84 8.40 3.88
N MET A 97 6.93 8.28 4.84
CA MET A 97 7.23 7.92 6.22
C MET A 97 6.38 6.71 6.61
N ILE A 98 6.96 5.79 7.36
CA ILE A 98 6.28 4.65 7.95
C ILE A 98 6.35 4.76 9.47
N MET A 99 5.29 4.32 10.14
CA MET A 99 5.20 4.30 11.59
C MET A 99 4.42 3.05 12.02
N GLU A 100 4.99 2.30 12.94
CA GLU A 100 4.28 1.21 13.60
C GLU A 100 3.42 1.79 14.71
N LEU A 101 2.10 1.72 14.53
CA LEU A 101 1.13 2.27 15.49
C LEU A 101 0.84 1.26 16.59
N GLU A 102 0.63 0.00 16.20
CA GLU A 102 0.39 -1.16 17.06
C GLU A 102 1.03 -2.41 16.41
N PRO A 103 1.19 -3.55 17.11
CA PRO A 103 1.89 -4.73 16.58
C PRO A 103 1.37 -5.26 15.23
N ASN A 104 0.11 -5.01 14.90
CA ASN A 104 -0.53 -5.40 13.64
C ASN A 104 -1.01 -4.20 12.79
N HIS A 105 -0.67 -2.97 13.19
CA HIS A 105 -1.16 -1.74 12.59
C HIS A 105 -0.03 -0.85 12.09
N LEU A 106 -0.01 -0.66 10.77
CA LEU A 106 0.99 0.13 10.09
C LEU A 106 0.41 1.47 9.59
N GLY A 107 1.02 2.58 10.00
CA GLY A 107 0.77 3.90 9.44
C GLY A 107 1.75 4.24 8.33
N ILE A 108 1.24 4.69 7.19
CA ILE A 108 2.02 5.17 6.05
C ILE A 108 1.59 6.61 5.75
N ALA A 109 2.53 7.54 5.84
CA ALA A 109 2.31 8.94 5.53
C ALA A 109 3.06 9.31 4.24
N ILE A 110 2.37 10.04 3.36
CA ILE A 110 2.95 10.52 2.12
C ILE A 110 2.64 12.00 1.92
N ASP A 111 3.60 12.73 1.34
CA ASP A 111 3.42 14.15 1.07
C ASP A 111 2.36 14.39 -0.02
N SER A 112 1.62 15.49 0.09
CA SER A 112 0.66 15.93 -0.92
C SER A 112 1.28 16.23 -2.29
N GLU A 113 2.55 16.63 -2.34
CA GLU A 113 3.32 16.84 -3.56
C GLU A 113 3.88 15.50 -4.08
N LEU A 114 2.96 14.66 -4.56
CA LEU A 114 3.28 13.33 -5.08
C LEU A 114 4.06 13.40 -6.38
N LYS A 115 5.35 13.06 -6.34
CA LYS A 115 6.14 12.75 -7.53
C LYS A 115 5.88 11.31 -7.98
N ALA A 116 6.10 11.02 -9.26
CA ALA A 116 5.97 9.66 -9.81
C ALA A 116 6.81 8.63 -9.02
N SER A 117 8.01 9.01 -8.58
CA SER A 117 8.86 8.16 -7.73
C SER A 117 8.24 7.83 -6.37
N ASN A 118 7.53 8.77 -5.75
CA ASN A 118 6.82 8.53 -4.49
C ASN A 118 5.68 7.52 -4.70
N VAL A 119 4.94 7.66 -5.81
CA VAL A 119 3.84 6.77 -6.17
C VAL A 119 4.37 5.36 -6.41
N THR A 120 5.44 5.20 -7.19
CA THR A 120 6.06 3.89 -7.45
C THR A 120 6.52 3.22 -6.15
N ALA A 121 7.19 3.95 -5.26
CA ALA A 121 7.65 3.40 -3.98
C ALA A 121 6.48 2.98 -3.08
N LEU A 122 5.42 3.79 -2.99
CA LEU A 122 4.21 3.44 -2.24
C LEU A 122 3.55 2.18 -2.81
N LEU A 123 3.41 2.09 -4.13
CA LEU A 123 2.81 0.92 -4.78
C LEU A 123 3.65 -0.34 -4.55
N HIS A 124 4.98 -0.27 -4.60
CA HIS A 124 5.84 -1.39 -4.24
C HIS A 124 5.65 -1.83 -2.80
N LEU A 125 5.58 -0.89 -1.86
CA LEU A 125 5.34 -1.18 -0.45
C LEU A 125 3.99 -1.88 -0.24
N LEU A 126 2.93 -1.35 -0.84
CA LEU A 126 1.60 -1.97 -0.79
C LEU A 126 1.59 -3.34 -1.44
N PHE A 127 2.31 -3.52 -2.56
CA PHE A 127 2.39 -4.82 -3.21
C PHE A 127 3.02 -5.88 -2.31
N THR A 128 4.03 -5.49 -1.52
CA THR A 128 4.69 -6.37 -0.55
C THR A 128 3.77 -6.72 0.62
N LEU A 129 2.97 -5.76 1.10
CA LEU A 129 2.12 -5.94 2.30
C LEU A 129 0.76 -6.58 1.99
N ARG A 130 0.24 -6.45 0.76
CA ARG A 130 -1.18 -6.70 0.41
C ARG A 130 -1.77 -8.03 0.84
N ARG A 131 -0.95 -9.08 0.99
CA ARG A 131 -1.41 -10.46 1.18
C ARG A 131 -2.13 -10.67 2.51
N LYS A 132 -1.71 -10.03 3.59
CA LYS A 132 -2.28 -10.24 4.94
C LYS A 132 -3.15 -9.08 5.42
N VAL A 133 -3.31 -8.05 4.60
CA VAL A 133 -4.13 -6.87 4.95
C VAL A 133 -5.60 -7.27 4.97
N GLU A 134 -6.21 -7.13 6.16
CA GLU A 134 -7.64 -7.31 6.40
C GLU A 134 -8.36 -5.97 6.53
N GLN A 135 -7.66 -4.92 6.98
CA GLN A 135 -8.25 -3.60 7.21
C GLN A 135 -7.39 -2.52 6.56
N LEU A 136 -8.01 -1.71 5.70
CA LEU A 136 -7.34 -0.64 4.97
C LEU A 136 -8.04 0.68 5.19
N PHE A 137 -7.31 1.66 5.70
CA PHE A 137 -7.72 3.06 5.79
C PHE A 137 -6.89 3.85 4.78
N ILE A 138 -7.55 4.58 3.90
CA ILE A 138 -6.87 5.21 2.77
C ILE A 138 -7.51 6.54 2.41
N ASP A 139 -6.70 7.54 2.09
CA ASP A 139 -7.23 8.79 1.58
C ASP A 139 -7.61 8.69 0.09
N SER A 140 -8.63 9.44 -0.33
CA SER A 140 -9.20 9.37 -1.68
C SER A 140 -8.19 9.56 -2.83
N PRO A 141 -7.14 10.40 -2.74
CA PRO A 141 -6.13 10.48 -3.78
C PRO A 141 -5.32 9.19 -3.93
N ILE A 142 -5.08 8.45 -2.85
CA ILE A 142 -4.25 7.23 -2.88
C ILE A 142 -5.02 6.05 -3.48
N ILE A 143 -6.30 5.90 -3.15
CA ILE A 143 -7.12 4.87 -3.79
C ILE A 143 -7.28 5.13 -5.30
N GLU A 144 -7.39 6.39 -5.73
CA GLU A 144 -7.37 6.73 -7.16
C GLU A 144 -6.07 6.29 -7.81
N LEU A 145 -4.92 6.57 -7.19
CA LEU A 145 -3.62 6.16 -7.71
C LEU A 145 -3.50 4.64 -7.83
N LEU A 146 -3.99 3.90 -6.84
CA LEU A 146 -3.98 2.44 -6.87
C LEU A 146 -4.84 1.91 -8.02
N VAL A 147 -6.06 2.41 -8.16
CA VAL A 147 -6.98 2.00 -9.24
C VAL A 147 -6.43 2.39 -10.62
N ALA A 148 -5.85 3.58 -10.75
CA ALA A 148 -5.19 4.02 -11.98
C ALA A 148 -4.01 3.11 -12.36
N GLN A 149 -3.22 2.67 -11.38
CA GLN A 149 -2.13 1.73 -11.62
C GLN A 149 -2.65 0.36 -12.07
N ILE A 150 -3.70 -0.14 -11.42
CA ILE A 150 -4.35 -1.41 -11.80
C ILE A 150 -4.80 -1.33 -13.27
N ASN A 151 -5.48 -0.25 -13.68
CA ASN A 151 -5.86 -0.04 -15.08
C ASN A 151 -4.66 -0.02 -16.04
N LYS A 152 -3.59 0.69 -15.67
CA LYS A 152 -2.37 0.78 -16.47
C LYS A 152 -1.78 -0.61 -16.75
N GLU A 153 -1.72 -1.47 -15.73
CA GLU A 153 -1.23 -2.83 -15.88
C GLU A 153 -2.17 -3.69 -16.76
N GLN A 154 -3.49 -3.51 -16.69
CA GLN A 154 -4.44 -4.19 -17.60
C GLN A 154 -4.17 -3.82 -19.06
N ILE A 155 -4.02 -2.53 -19.33
CA ILE A 155 -3.74 -2.03 -20.69
C ILE A 155 -2.41 -2.58 -21.21
N ASN A 156 -1.36 -2.55 -20.39
CA ASN A 156 -0.05 -3.09 -20.76
C ASN A 156 -0.14 -4.58 -21.13
N MET A 157 -0.83 -5.38 -20.31
CA MET A 157 -1.04 -6.80 -20.57
C MET A 157 -1.78 -7.04 -21.89
N LEU A 158 -2.85 -6.29 -22.16
CA LEU A 158 -3.59 -6.40 -23.42
C LEU A 158 -2.70 -6.04 -24.62
N ILE A 159 -1.89 -4.98 -24.52
CA ILE A 159 -0.92 -4.60 -25.55
C ILE A 159 0.07 -5.74 -25.80
N GLU A 160 0.60 -6.35 -24.74
CA GLU A 160 1.53 -7.48 -24.84
C GLU A 160 0.87 -8.69 -25.52
N MET A 161 -0.33 -9.09 -25.10
CA MET A 161 -1.08 -10.18 -25.72
C MET A 161 -1.35 -9.93 -27.21
N VAL A 162 -1.78 -8.72 -27.56
CA VAL A 162 -2.03 -8.34 -28.96
C VAL A 162 -0.73 -8.24 -29.77
N SER A 163 0.40 -7.89 -29.13
CA SER A 163 1.71 -7.91 -29.79
C SER A 163 2.19 -9.34 -30.05
N LEU A 164 1.96 -10.26 -29.10
CA LEU A 164 2.30 -11.67 -29.21
C LEU A 164 1.47 -12.36 -30.28
N SER A 165 0.16 -12.10 -30.33
CA SER A 165 -0.72 -12.67 -31.37
C SER A 165 -0.32 -12.21 -32.77
N ARG A 166 0.02 -10.93 -32.94
CA ARG A 166 0.53 -10.37 -34.21
C ARG A 166 1.87 -10.97 -34.62
N LYS A 167 2.78 -11.23 -33.67
CA LYS A 167 4.07 -11.90 -33.94
C LYS A 167 3.89 -13.38 -34.28
N MET A 168 2.94 -14.07 -33.63
CA MET A 168 2.63 -15.47 -33.90
C MET A 168 2.02 -15.67 -35.29
N ASN A 169 1.13 -14.78 -35.73
CA ASN A 169 0.59 -14.80 -37.09
C ASN A 169 1.65 -14.56 -38.18
N ARG A 170 2.77 -13.89 -37.86
CA ARG A 170 3.89 -13.68 -38.79
C ARG A 170 4.89 -14.84 -38.80
N ASN A 171 4.96 -15.63 -37.72
CA ASN A 171 5.93 -16.73 -37.55
C ASN A 171 5.30 -18.12 -37.72
N ALA A 172 4.03 -18.20 -38.13
CA ALA A 172 3.27 -19.45 -38.31
C ALA A 172 3.77 -20.37 -39.45
N THR A 173 4.91 -20.08 -40.08
CA THR A 173 5.57 -20.96 -41.06
C THR A 173 6.66 -21.86 -40.47
N ARG A 174 6.96 -21.81 -39.16
CA ARG A 174 7.87 -22.79 -38.53
C ARG A 174 7.39 -23.21 -37.16
N GLY A 175 6.91 -24.45 -37.10
CA GLY A 175 6.51 -25.13 -35.87
C GLY A 175 7.65 -25.16 -34.86
N ARG A 176 7.44 -24.48 -33.73
CA ARG A 176 8.07 -24.81 -32.46
C ARG A 176 7.12 -24.36 -31.34
N GLN A 177 6.50 -25.35 -30.73
CA GLN A 177 5.73 -25.22 -29.49
C GLN A 177 6.70 -24.74 -28.41
N LEU A 178 6.68 -23.44 -28.08
CA LEU A 178 7.57 -22.85 -27.08
C LEU A 178 6.74 -22.45 -25.87
N LYS A 179 7.10 -23.09 -24.74
CA LYS A 179 6.65 -22.77 -23.39
C LYS A 179 6.67 -21.26 -23.18
N LEU A 180 5.50 -20.71 -22.85
CA LEU A 180 5.36 -19.36 -22.32
C LEU A 180 6.12 -19.30 -20.99
N THR A 181 7.38 -18.86 -21.01
CA THR A 181 8.03 -18.34 -19.80
C THR A 181 7.82 -16.84 -19.79
N PRO A 182 6.94 -16.32 -18.93
CA PRO A 182 6.71 -14.91 -18.91
C PRO A 182 7.73 -14.21 -18.03
N LEU A 183 8.47 -13.31 -18.68
CA LEU A 183 9.41 -12.40 -18.06
C LEU A 183 8.64 -11.17 -17.56
N HIS A 184 8.90 -10.80 -16.31
CA HIS A 184 8.36 -9.68 -15.52
C HIS A 184 6.98 -9.91 -14.86
N ARG A 185 7.06 -10.30 -13.57
CA ARG A 185 5.95 -10.48 -12.64
C ARG A 185 5.33 -9.14 -12.23
N ILE A 186 4.37 -8.64 -13.01
CA ILE A 186 3.18 -7.99 -12.44
C ILE A 186 1.99 -8.61 -13.18
N TYR A 187 1.86 -9.92 -13.05
CA TYR A 187 0.63 -10.58 -13.43
C TYR A 187 -0.49 -9.99 -12.58
N PHE A 188 -1.57 -9.55 -13.24
CA PHE A 188 -2.87 -9.58 -12.60
C PHE A 188 -2.98 -10.95 -11.93
N PRO A 189 -3.11 -11.01 -10.61
CA PRO A 189 -3.25 -12.30 -9.98
C PRO A 189 -4.60 -12.87 -10.46
N ASP A 190 -4.77 -14.19 -10.42
CA ASP A 190 -6.11 -14.82 -10.42
C ASP A 190 -6.97 -14.38 -9.21
N VAL A 191 -6.53 -13.33 -8.50
CA VAL A 191 -6.90 -12.93 -7.15
C VAL A 191 -6.83 -11.39 -7.08
N PRO A 192 -7.73 -10.72 -6.34
CA PRO A 192 -7.67 -9.29 -6.11
C PRO A 192 -6.33 -8.77 -5.57
N PHE A 193 -6.12 -7.46 -5.70
CA PHE A 193 -4.95 -6.78 -5.14
C PHE A 193 -4.83 -7.05 -3.64
N PHE A 194 -5.90 -6.84 -2.87
CA PHE A 194 -6.00 -7.20 -1.46
C PHE A 194 -6.90 -8.43 -1.28
N PRO A 195 -6.33 -9.65 -1.29
CA PRO A 195 -7.11 -10.89 -1.27
C PRO A 195 -7.92 -11.11 0.01
N ASN A 196 -7.43 -10.63 1.16
CA ASN A 196 -8.02 -10.90 2.48
C ASN A 196 -8.74 -9.67 3.07
N LEU A 197 -9.02 -8.66 2.24
CA LEU A 197 -9.56 -7.39 2.72
C LEU A 197 -11.02 -7.55 3.16
N LYS A 198 -11.28 -7.26 4.43
CA LYS A 198 -12.62 -7.30 5.04
C LYS A 198 -13.16 -5.91 5.32
N LYS A 199 -12.30 -4.93 5.60
CA LYS A 199 -12.72 -3.56 5.92
C LYS A 199 -11.94 -2.54 5.09
N LEU A 200 -12.67 -1.71 4.35
CA LEU A 200 -12.12 -0.60 3.59
C LEU A 200 -12.74 0.71 4.05
N SER A 201 -11.90 1.64 4.50
CA SER A 201 -12.32 2.99 4.89
C SER A 201 -11.63 4.03 4.03
N ILE A 202 -12.40 4.72 3.19
CA ILE A 202 -11.89 5.78 2.32
C ILE A 202 -12.21 7.12 2.94
N THR A 203 -11.19 7.95 3.17
CA THR A 203 -11.37 9.31 3.66
C THR A 203 -11.20 10.31 2.52
N SER A 204 -12.17 11.19 2.32
CA SER A 204 -12.08 12.23 1.29
C SER A 204 -12.40 13.60 1.87
N LYS A 205 -11.59 14.61 1.55
CA LYS A 205 -11.92 16.00 1.83
C LYS A 205 -12.96 16.49 0.82
N ALA A 206 -13.79 17.45 1.20
CA ALA A 206 -14.82 17.99 0.30
C ALA A 206 -14.28 18.54 -1.04
N ASN A 207 -13.07 19.11 -1.06
CA ASN A 207 -12.39 19.58 -2.28
C ASN A 207 -11.70 18.46 -3.09
N GLN A 208 -11.70 17.23 -2.59
CA GLN A 208 -11.03 16.06 -3.16
C GLN A 208 -12.02 14.99 -3.68
N LEU A 209 -13.33 15.25 -3.63
CA LEU A 209 -14.34 14.28 -4.04
C LEU A 209 -14.28 13.90 -5.52
N GLN A 210 -13.67 14.73 -6.37
CA GLN A 210 -13.41 14.39 -7.76
C GLN A 210 -12.61 13.09 -7.92
N HIS A 211 -11.74 12.78 -6.96
CA HIS A 211 -10.92 11.57 -7.00
C HIS A 211 -11.80 10.31 -6.99
N LEU A 212 -12.87 10.32 -6.20
CA LEU A 212 -13.84 9.22 -6.11
C LEU A 212 -14.63 9.01 -7.42
N SER A 213 -14.90 10.09 -8.17
CA SER A 213 -15.61 10.00 -9.45
C SER A 213 -14.77 9.46 -10.59
N ARG A 214 -13.45 9.62 -10.51
CA ARG A 214 -12.54 9.13 -11.53
C ARG A 214 -12.36 7.62 -11.44
N LEU A 215 -12.59 7.01 -10.26
CA LEU A 215 -12.54 5.56 -10.06
C LEU A 215 -13.37 4.82 -11.11
N LEU A 216 -14.62 5.24 -11.31
CA LEU A 216 -15.50 4.68 -12.34
C LEU A 216 -14.95 4.85 -13.76
N GLY A 217 -14.22 5.94 -14.02
CA GLY A 217 -13.63 6.24 -15.33
C GLY A 217 -12.41 5.39 -15.68
N TYR A 218 -11.75 4.74 -14.71
CA TYR A 218 -10.64 3.83 -14.98
C TYR A 218 -11.09 2.46 -15.50
N ALA A 219 -12.40 2.18 -15.53
CA ALA A 219 -12.96 0.89 -15.98
C ALA A 219 -12.38 -0.33 -15.25
N VAL A 220 -11.94 -0.15 -14.00
CA VAL A 220 -11.43 -1.21 -13.13
C VAL A 220 -12.57 -1.68 -12.23
N SER A 221 -12.93 -2.97 -12.33
CA SER A 221 -13.87 -3.59 -11.39
C SER A 221 -13.29 -3.63 -9.97
N VAL A 222 -14.15 -3.51 -8.96
CA VAL A 222 -13.77 -3.68 -7.56
C VAL A 222 -13.27 -5.08 -7.23
N ASP A 223 -13.64 -6.10 -7.99
CA ASP A 223 -13.17 -7.48 -7.82
C ASP A 223 -11.66 -7.63 -8.05
N LEU A 224 -11.06 -6.65 -8.75
CA LEU A 224 -9.62 -6.58 -8.96
C LEU A 224 -8.90 -6.00 -7.75
N LEU A 225 -9.63 -5.35 -6.84
CA LEU A 225 -9.11 -4.74 -5.63
C LEU A 225 -9.35 -5.62 -4.40
N TYR A 226 -10.54 -6.20 -4.25
CA TYR A 226 -10.95 -7.06 -3.14
C TYR A 226 -12.11 -7.98 -3.53
N HIS A 227 -12.37 -9.02 -2.74
CA HIS A 227 -13.56 -9.87 -2.92
C HIS A 227 -14.79 -9.22 -2.27
N VAL A 228 -15.79 -8.84 -3.06
CA VAL A 228 -17.03 -8.18 -2.57
C VAL A 228 -17.77 -9.06 -1.55
N GLU A 229 -17.76 -10.37 -1.72
CA GLU A 229 -18.41 -11.33 -0.81
C GLU A 229 -17.77 -11.36 0.58
N GLN A 230 -16.44 -11.20 0.67
CA GLN A 230 -15.67 -11.28 1.91
C GLN A 230 -15.60 -9.94 2.66
N MET A 231 -16.16 -8.87 2.08
CA MET A 231 -16.20 -7.58 2.73
C MET A 231 -17.19 -7.59 3.88
N ASP A 232 -16.73 -7.16 5.06
CA ASP A 232 -17.56 -6.88 6.23
C ASP A 232 -18.02 -5.41 6.21
N LEU A 233 -17.15 -4.49 5.77
CA LEU A 233 -17.39 -3.05 5.86
C LEU A 233 -16.71 -2.26 4.76
N LEU A 234 -17.47 -1.46 4.03
CA LEU A 234 -16.97 -0.37 3.20
C LEU A 234 -17.49 0.96 3.72
N CYS A 235 -16.59 1.81 4.22
CA CYS A 235 -16.93 3.12 4.77
C CYS A 235 -16.33 4.26 3.94
N LEU A 236 -17.17 5.17 3.46
CA LEU A 236 -16.74 6.44 2.90
C LEU A 236 -16.90 7.55 3.95
N LYS A 237 -15.78 8.10 4.43
CA LYS A 237 -15.72 9.22 5.37
C LYS A 237 -15.44 10.52 4.62
N ILE A 238 -16.42 11.42 4.59
CA ILE A 238 -16.30 12.71 3.91
C ILE A 238 -16.03 13.77 4.96
N LEU A 239 -14.80 14.28 4.97
CA LEU A 239 -14.40 15.38 5.82
C LEU A 239 -14.78 16.69 5.16
N VAL A 240 -15.73 17.38 5.77
CA VAL A 240 -16.20 18.65 5.26
C VAL A 240 -15.77 19.76 6.21
N GLY A 241 -15.14 20.77 5.64
CA GLY A 241 -14.76 21.97 6.38
C GLY A 241 -15.97 22.81 6.77
N ASN A 242 -15.70 23.99 7.33
CA ASN A 242 -16.71 24.99 7.70
C ASN A 242 -17.49 25.57 6.50
N VAL A 243 -17.33 25.01 5.30
CA VAL A 243 -17.83 25.52 4.00
C VAL A 243 -19.18 24.92 3.60
N TRP A 244 -19.82 24.10 4.45
CA TRP A 244 -21.18 23.56 4.23
C TRP A 244 -22.27 24.61 4.01
N ILE A 245 -21.98 25.90 4.27
CA ILE A 245 -22.95 27.00 4.24
C ILE A 245 -23.30 27.43 2.80
N ARG A 246 -22.61 26.96 1.75
CA ARG A 246 -22.89 27.36 0.35
C ARG A 246 -23.52 26.23 -0.50
N PRO A 247 -24.33 26.55 -1.52
CA PRO A 247 -25.08 25.57 -2.30
C PRO A 247 -24.18 24.86 -3.34
N THR A 248 -23.23 24.04 -2.88
CA THR A 248 -22.46 23.10 -3.72
C THR A 248 -23.01 21.67 -3.64
N LYS A 249 -24.24 21.51 -3.11
CA LYS A 249 -24.90 20.22 -2.88
C LYS A 249 -24.93 19.32 -4.12
N PHE A 250 -25.26 19.87 -5.30
CA PHE A 250 -25.39 19.09 -6.55
C PHE A 250 -24.09 18.40 -7.00
N ARG A 251 -22.92 19.05 -6.87
CA ARG A 251 -21.64 18.45 -7.30
C ARG A 251 -21.22 17.33 -6.36
N LEU A 252 -21.47 17.47 -5.06
CA LEU A 252 -21.20 16.44 -4.06
C LEU A 252 -21.96 15.16 -4.38
N PHE A 253 -23.27 15.25 -4.61
CA PHE A 253 -24.10 14.08 -4.94
C PHE A 253 -23.63 13.37 -6.20
N ARG A 254 -23.25 14.10 -7.26
CA ARG A 254 -22.69 13.48 -8.47
C ARG A 254 -21.46 12.63 -8.15
N HIS A 255 -20.57 13.13 -7.30
CA HIS A 255 -19.34 12.41 -6.99
C HIS A 255 -19.60 11.14 -6.18
N LEU A 256 -20.55 11.22 -5.25
CA LEU A 256 -20.96 10.11 -4.39
C LEU A 256 -21.73 9.05 -5.16
N THR A 257 -22.63 9.44 -6.05
CA THR A 257 -23.36 8.50 -6.91
C THR A 257 -22.40 7.70 -7.79
N ARG A 258 -21.41 8.35 -8.41
CA ARG A 258 -20.39 7.66 -9.20
C ARG A 258 -19.53 6.70 -8.38
N PHE A 259 -19.16 7.12 -7.17
CA PHE A 259 -18.44 6.25 -6.24
C PHE A 259 -19.27 5.02 -5.87
N ARG A 260 -20.53 5.22 -5.50
CA ARG A 260 -21.48 4.15 -5.15
C ARG A 260 -21.68 3.16 -6.29
N GLN A 261 -21.72 3.65 -7.53
CA GLN A 261 -21.76 2.82 -8.75
C GLN A 261 -20.49 2.00 -8.90
N TRP A 262 -19.32 2.63 -8.77
CA TRP A 262 -18.03 1.92 -8.87
C TRP A 262 -17.86 0.86 -7.78
N THR A 263 -18.24 1.15 -6.53
CA THR A 263 -18.15 0.17 -5.44
C THR A 263 -19.22 -0.91 -5.47
N GLU A 264 -20.12 -0.89 -6.46
CA GLU A 264 -21.27 -1.78 -6.53
C GLU A 264 -22.04 -1.82 -5.19
N ALA A 265 -22.30 -0.65 -4.60
CA ALA A 265 -22.78 -0.60 -3.21
C ALA A 265 -24.12 -1.33 -2.97
N ASN A 266 -24.88 -1.59 -4.03
CA ASN A 266 -26.08 -2.40 -3.96
C ASN A 266 -25.78 -3.86 -3.56
N MET A 267 -24.64 -4.42 -3.99
CA MET A 267 -24.17 -5.77 -3.60
C MET A 267 -23.66 -5.80 -2.15
N LEU A 268 -23.13 -4.67 -1.67
CA LEU A 268 -22.67 -4.54 -0.28
C LEU A 268 -23.84 -4.41 0.70
N GLY A 269 -24.95 -3.79 0.28
CA GLY A 269 -26.14 -3.60 1.12
C GLY A 269 -25.80 -2.80 2.39
N GLU A 270 -26.14 -3.36 3.55
CA GLU A 270 -25.88 -2.75 4.87
C GLU A 270 -24.39 -2.63 5.21
N ARG A 271 -23.50 -3.31 4.47
CA ARG A 271 -22.04 -3.24 4.67
C ARG A 271 -21.43 -1.95 4.15
N TYR A 272 -22.18 -1.19 3.34
CA TYR A 272 -21.76 0.12 2.84
C TYR A 272 -22.25 1.26 3.74
N PHE A 273 -21.33 2.06 4.25
CA PHE A 273 -21.63 3.23 5.08
C PHE A 273 -21.03 4.50 4.51
N GLN A 274 -21.79 5.59 4.61
CA GLN A 274 -21.32 6.92 4.27
C GLN A 274 -21.45 7.84 5.48
N GLN A 275 -20.33 8.40 5.91
CA GLN A 275 -20.24 9.28 7.07
C GLN A 275 -19.78 10.68 6.65
N PHE A 276 -20.41 11.71 7.19
CA PHE A 276 -20.01 13.09 7.00
C PHE A 276 -19.46 13.63 8.31
N GLY A 277 -18.17 13.96 8.33
CA GLY A 277 -17.48 14.50 9.50
C GLY A 277 -17.09 15.96 9.29
N THR A 278 -17.10 16.75 10.37
CA THR A 278 -16.52 18.10 10.34
C THR A 278 -15.02 18.03 10.59
N THR A 279 -14.20 18.80 9.86
CA THR A 279 -12.79 19.03 10.23
C THR A 279 -12.71 19.95 11.45
N ARG A 280 -13.11 19.49 12.64
CA ARG A 280 -12.79 20.25 13.86
C ARG A 280 -11.28 20.20 14.04
N LYS A 281 -10.62 21.37 14.01
CA LYS A 281 -9.28 21.52 14.57
C LYS A 281 -9.38 21.00 16.01
N ARG A 282 -8.69 19.90 16.35
CA ARG A 282 -8.38 19.62 17.76
C ARG A 282 -7.56 20.82 18.24
N SER A 283 -8.22 21.79 18.86
CA SER A 283 -7.53 22.77 19.70
C SER A 283 -6.89 21.96 20.82
N ARG A 284 -5.58 21.74 20.74
CA ARG A 284 -4.80 21.34 21.90
C ARG A 284 -4.89 22.49 22.90
N SER A 285 -5.85 22.45 23.82
CA SER A 285 -5.63 23.03 25.13
C SER A 285 -4.63 22.13 25.85
N LEU A 286 -3.35 22.31 25.52
CA LEU A 286 -2.29 22.03 26.49
C LEU A 286 -2.30 23.20 27.47
N SER A 287 -3.30 23.22 28.37
CA SER A 287 -3.18 23.99 29.60
C SER A 287 -2.14 23.27 30.45
N TYR A 288 -1.02 23.94 30.66
CA TYR A 288 -0.01 23.62 31.66
C TYR A 288 -0.64 23.14 32.97
N CYS A 289 -0.31 21.91 33.35
CA CYS A 289 -0.45 21.39 34.71
C CYS A 289 0.66 20.36 34.91
N LEU A 290 1.85 20.84 35.23
CA LEU A 290 2.80 20.08 36.02
C LEU A 290 3.27 21.00 37.14
N LYS A 291 3.10 20.49 38.35
CA LYS A 291 3.64 20.99 39.62
C LYS A 291 5.16 20.96 39.60
#